data_AF-A0A7X1B8H3-F1
#
_entry.id   AF-A0A7X1B8H3-F1
#
_cell.length_a   1.000
_cell.length_b   1.000
_cell.length_c   1.000
_cell.angle_alpha   90.00
_cell.angle_beta   90.00
_cell.angle_gamma   90.00
#
_symmetry.space_group_name_H-M   'P 1'
#
loop_
_entity.id
_entity.type
_entity.pdbx_description
1 polymer ?
#
loop_
_entity_poly.entity_id
_entity_poly.type
_entity_poly.pdbx_seq_one_letter_code
_entity_poly.pdbx_strand_id
1 'polypeptide(L)'
;MKKTIPADLIDAKTGFFQKWNETDRFDLYQAGLSWPIIATMIDGFGVPASWTQRFGMTRTDTLFAWIEELSKEWNGFYIKDQDDAWSELDWERKLSGLQISSAILEEFIRNPAMENGSAYLGLYLESADDLILFTYTPAEFFRISVHGKMIDILKKKMKGEPDGSHNSGQRSAPTSA
;
A
#
# COMPACT_ATOMS: atom_id res chain seq x y z
N MET A 1 19.47 -8.33 18.05
CA MET A 1 19.46 -7.76 16.69
C MET A 1 19.07 -6.31 16.80
N LYS A 2 19.90 -5.37 16.30
CA LYS A 2 19.55 -3.95 16.27
C LYS A 2 18.43 -3.78 15.23
N LYS A 3 17.30 -3.20 15.66
CA LYS A 3 16.20 -2.78 14.78
C LYS A 3 16.79 -1.75 13.82
N THR A 4 16.90 -2.10 12.55
CA THR A 4 17.30 -1.17 11.50
C THR A 4 16.05 -0.42 11.10
N ILE A 5 15.63 0.55 11.92
CA ILE A 5 14.67 1.55 11.49
C ILE A 5 15.28 2.16 10.21
N PRO A 6 14.57 2.22 9.07
CA PRO A 6 14.94 3.15 8.02
C PRO A 6 14.94 4.52 8.70
N ALA A 7 16.12 5.11 8.90
CA ALA A 7 16.38 6.21 9.84
C ALA A 7 15.70 7.55 9.45
N ASP A 8 14.72 7.47 8.56
CA ASP A 8 14.06 8.50 7.79
C ASP A 8 12.52 8.36 7.78
N LEU A 9 11.92 7.33 8.39
CA LEU A 9 10.44 7.23 8.45
C LEU A 9 9.83 8.30 9.36
N ILE A 10 10.43 8.52 10.53
CA ILE A 10 9.99 9.50 11.52
C ILE A 10 11.06 10.58 11.62
N ASP A 11 10.65 11.83 11.44
CA ASP A 11 11.56 12.97 11.52
C ASP A 11 12.16 13.07 12.92
N ALA A 12 13.49 13.04 13.04
CA ALA A 12 14.14 13.08 14.35
C ALA A 12 13.98 14.43 15.08
N LYS A 13 13.63 15.51 14.37
CA LYS A 13 13.44 16.86 14.95
C LYS A 13 11.98 17.11 15.33
N THR A 14 11.04 16.67 14.51
CA THR A 14 9.61 16.94 14.72
C THR A 14 8.86 15.74 15.30
N GLY A 15 9.41 14.53 15.20
CA GLY A 15 8.77 13.30 15.66
C GLY A 15 7.59 12.83 14.80
N PHE A 16 7.41 13.41 13.62
CA PHE A 16 6.29 13.10 12.74
C PHE A 16 6.69 12.13 11.65
N PHE A 17 5.75 11.27 11.28
CA PHE A 17 5.87 10.39 10.13
C PHE A 17 5.95 11.20 8.83
N GLN A 18 7.08 11.07 8.12
CA GLN A 18 7.40 11.97 7.00
C GLN A 18 6.59 11.68 5.73
N LYS A 19 6.24 10.42 5.49
CA LYS A 19 5.62 10.00 4.21
C LYS A 19 4.14 10.37 4.07
N TRP A 20 3.45 10.66 5.17
CA TRP A 20 2.02 10.98 5.13
C TRP A 20 1.72 12.30 4.38
N ASN A 21 2.58 13.31 4.54
CA ASN A 21 2.42 14.65 3.99
C ASN A 21 3.17 14.90 2.68
N GLU A 22 3.79 13.88 2.08
CA GLU A 22 4.45 14.04 0.78
C GLU A 22 3.42 14.39 -0.29
N THR A 23 3.70 15.46 -1.03
CA THR A 23 2.86 15.94 -2.14
C THR A 23 3.01 15.10 -3.41
N ASP A 24 4.13 14.38 -3.55
CA ASP A 24 4.41 13.49 -4.68
C ASP A 24 3.88 12.07 -4.41
N ARG A 25 2.57 11.98 -4.16
CA ARG A 25 1.88 10.71 -3.95
C ARG A 25 0.78 10.50 -4.98
N PHE A 26 0.50 9.23 -5.26
CA PHE A 26 -0.65 8.82 -6.05
C PHE A 26 -1.67 8.12 -5.14
N ASP A 27 -2.78 8.79 -4.87
CA ASP A 27 -3.88 8.22 -4.09
C ASP A 27 -4.65 7.25 -4.98
N LEU A 28 -4.51 5.96 -4.68
CA LEU A 28 -5.27 4.90 -5.31
C LEU A 28 -6.74 5.01 -4.87
N TYR A 29 -6.94 5.06 -3.56
CA TYR A 29 -8.26 4.97 -2.99
C TYR A 29 -8.36 5.84 -1.75
N GLN A 30 -9.51 6.47 -1.59
CA GLN A 30 -9.85 7.20 -0.38
C GLN A 30 -11.35 7.10 -0.13
N ALA A 31 -11.68 6.79 1.13
CA ALA A 31 -13.03 6.68 1.62
C ALA A 31 -13.19 7.46 2.92
N GLY A 32 -14.27 8.24 3.03
CA GLY A 32 -14.67 8.81 4.32
C GLY A 32 -15.23 7.71 5.22
N LEU A 33 -14.72 7.59 6.43
CA LEU A 33 -15.11 6.54 7.37
C LEU A 33 -16.31 6.99 8.22
N SER A 34 -17.50 6.97 7.61
CA SER A 34 -18.73 6.70 8.37
C SER A 34 -19.08 5.20 8.40
N TRP A 35 -18.18 4.33 7.92
CA TRP A 35 -18.41 2.90 7.70
C TRP A 35 -17.28 2.03 8.29
N PRO A 36 -17.54 0.77 8.69
CA PRO A 36 -16.50 -0.14 9.14
C PRO A 36 -15.37 -0.31 8.11
N ILE A 37 -14.10 -0.41 8.55
CA ILE A 37 -12.91 -0.60 7.68
C ILE A 37 -13.12 -1.75 6.69
N ILE A 38 -13.67 -2.87 7.19
CA ILE A 38 -13.96 -4.05 6.38
C ILE A 38 -14.91 -3.71 5.22
N ALA A 39 -15.96 -2.92 5.46
CA ALA A 39 -16.91 -2.52 4.42
C ALA A 39 -16.26 -1.59 3.39
N THR A 40 -15.39 -0.71 3.86
CA THR A 40 -14.58 0.18 3.02
C THR A 40 -13.64 -0.62 2.11
N MET A 41 -12.99 -1.65 2.66
CA MET A 41 -12.12 -2.54 1.89
C MET A 41 -12.89 -3.45 0.93
N ILE A 42 -14.08 -3.95 1.24
CA ILE A 42 -14.78 -4.91 0.35
C ILE A 42 -15.42 -4.21 -0.86
N ASP A 43 -16.06 -3.07 -0.65
CA ASP A 43 -16.98 -2.49 -1.64
C ASP A 43 -16.44 -1.23 -2.33
N GLY A 44 -15.26 -0.75 -1.94
CA GLY A 44 -14.67 0.44 -2.55
C GLY A 44 -15.56 1.68 -2.43
N PHE A 45 -16.34 1.78 -1.35
CA PHE A 45 -17.16 2.96 -1.03
C PHE A 45 -16.24 4.17 -0.84
N GLY A 46 -16.41 5.24 -1.59
CA GLY A 46 -15.48 6.38 -1.59
C GLY A 46 -15.38 7.03 -2.96
N VAL A 47 -14.33 7.81 -3.21
CA VAL A 47 -14.02 8.25 -4.58
C VAL A 47 -13.84 6.99 -5.43
N PRO A 48 -14.61 6.78 -6.52
CA PRO A 48 -14.59 5.52 -7.24
C PRO A 48 -13.16 5.20 -7.67
N ALA A 49 -12.64 4.08 -7.17
CA ALA A 49 -11.37 3.55 -7.63
C ALA A 49 -11.41 3.45 -9.17
N SER A 50 -10.56 4.24 -9.83
CA SER A 50 -10.58 4.46 -11.28
C SER A 50 -9.88 3.36 -12.08
N TRP A 51 -9.48 2.27 -11.43
CA TRP A 51 -8.75 1.19 -12.06
C TRP A 51 -9.61 0.03 -12.54
N THR A 52 -9.05 -0.68 -13.51
CA THR A 52 -9.62 -1.88 -14.10
C THR A 52 -9.82 -2.95 -13.04
N GLN A 53 -11.06 -3.38 -12.84
CA GLN A 53 -11.40 -4.54 -12.02
C GLN A 53 -11.17 -5.82 -12.82
N ARG A 54 -10.51 -6.83 -12.23
CA ARG A 54 -10.39 -8.16 -12.87
C ARG A 54 -11.73 -8.88 -12.83
N PHE A 55 -12.01 -9.64 -13.89
CA PHE A 55 -13.25 -10.40 -13.98
C PHE A 55 -13.39 -11.38 -12.80
N GLY A 56 -14.54 -11.34 -12.11
CA GLY A 56 -14.83 -12.21 -10.98
C GLY A 56 -14.19 -11.80 -9.64
N MET A 57 -13.51 -10.66 -9.56
CA MET A 57 -12.88 -10.14 -8.33
C MET A 57 -13.49 -8.81 -7.92
N THR A 58 -13.46 -8.44 -6.63
CA THR A 58 -13.73 -7.05 -6.23
C THR A 58 -12.58 -6.13 -6.67
N ARG A 59 -12.78 -4.80 -6.64
CA ARG A 59 -11.69 -3.85 -6.93
C ARG A 59 -10.53 -3.95 -5.94
N THR A 60 -10.85 -4.28 -4.70
CA THR A 60 -9.86 -4.46 -3.64
C THR A 60 -9.13 -5.78 -3.77
N ASP A 61 -9.83 -6.88 -4.09
CA ASP A 61 -9.17 -8.15 -4.43
C ASP A 61 -8.24 -7.98 -5.62
N THR A 62 -8.66 -7.20 -6.62
CA THR A 62 -7.82 -6.87 -7.78
C THR A 62 -6.56 -6.11 -7.35
N LEU A 63 -6.69 -5.13 -6.43
CA LEU A 63 -5.56 -4.39 -5.90
C LEU A 63 -4.60 -5.30 -5.13
N PHE A 64 -5.11 -6.13 -4.20
CA PHE A 64 -4.25 -7.05 -3.44
C PHE A 64 -3.59 -8.08 -4.35
N ALA A 65 -4.29 -8.60 -5.35
CA ALA A 65 -3.68 -9.47 -6.36
C ALA A 65 -2.53 -8.77 -7.10
N TRP A 66 -2.66 -7.48 -7.45
CA TRP A 66 -1.56 -6.73 -8.05
C TRP A 66 -0.39 -6.55 -7.09
N ILE A 67 -0.64 -6.25 -5.81
CA ILE A 67 0.40 -6.11 -4.79
C ILE A 67 1.13 -7.45 -4.58
N GLU A 68 0.41 -8.56 -4.53
CA GLU A 68 0.97 -9.91 -4.41
C GLU A 68 1.82 -10.31 -5.62
N GLU A 69 1.41 -9.92 -6.83
CA GLU A 69 2.18 -10.17 -8.05
C GLU A 69 3.50 -9.42 -8.11
N LEU A 70 3.59 -8.25 -7.44
CA LEU A 70 4.82 -7.46 -7.42
C LEU A 70 5.89 -8.11 -6.54
N SER A 71 5.50 -8.78 -5.45
CA SER A 71 6.44 -9.54 -4.64
C SER A 71 5.74 -10.58 -3.75
N LYS A 72 6.41 -11.72 -3.58
CA LYS A 72 6.03 -12.77 -2.62
C LYS A 72 6.32 -12.36 -1.17
N GLU A 73 7.24 -11.41 -0.97
CA GLU A 73 7.66 -10.94 0.35
C GLU A 73 7.84 -9.43 0.34
N TRP A 74 7.30 -8.76 1.35
CA TRP A 74 7.36 -7.32 1.55
C TRP A 74 8.02 -6.99 2.87
N ASN A 75 8.73 -5.87 2.95
CA ASN A 75 9.01 -5.26 4.24
C ASN A 75 7.79 -4.42 4.63
N GLY A 76 7.25 -4.67 5.81
CA GLY A 76 6.11 -3.97 6.37
C GLY A 76 6.51 -3.19 7.61
N PHE A 77 5.93 -2.00 7.80
CA PHE A 77 5.99 -1.27 9.06
C PHE A 77 4.60 -0.83 9.50
N TYR A 78 4.44 -0.59 10.81
CA TYR A 78 3.24 -0.01 11.40
C TYR A 78 3.59 1.14 12.34
N ILE A 79 3.01 2.31 12.07
CA ILE A 79 3.22 3.54 12.83
C ILE A 79 1.88 4.06 13.33
N LYS A 80 1.84 4.62 14.52
CA LYS A 80 0.67 5.31 15.08
C LYS A 80 1.04 6.71 15.53
N ASP A 81 0.17 7.67 15.27
CA ASP A 81 0.23 8.98 15.90
C ASP A 81 -0.48 8.93 17.25
N GLN A 82 0.22 9.34 18.30
CA GLN A 82 -0.34 9.53 19.63
C GLN A 82 -0.84 10.99 19.72
N ASP A 83 -2.16 11.18 19.85
CA ASP A 83 -2.82 12.49 20.02
C ASP A 83 -2.37 13.57 19.00
N ASP A 84 -2.18 13.18 17.73
CA ASP A 84 -1.66 14.06 16.66
C ASP A 84 -0.32 14.77 16.98
N ALA A 85 0.39 14.33 18.01
CA ALA A 85 1.55 15.03 18.54
C ALA A 85 2.88 14.33 18.20
N TRP A 86 2.90 12.98 18.21
CA TRP A 86 4.11 12.20 17.98
C TRP A 86 3.81 10.86 17.32
N SER A 87 4.59 10.52 16.29
CA SER A 87 4.52 9.22 15.62
C SER A 87 5.39 8.19 16.34
N GLU A 88 4.88 6.98 16.50
CA GLU A 88 5.59 5.84 17.11
C GLU A 88 5.60 4.65 16.15
N LEU A 89 6.79 4.10 15.89
CA LEU A 89 6.96 2.83 15.17
C LEU A 89 6.64 1.67 16.11
N ASP A 90 5.49 1.04 15.91
CA ASP A 90 5.02 -0.09 16.71
C ASP A 90 5.79 -1.36 16.34
N TRP A 91 5.87 -1.67 15.04
CA TRP A 91 6.62 -2.80 14.54
C TRP A 91 7.11 -2.62 13.11
N GLU A 92 8.11 -3.43 12.78
CA GLU A 92 8.63 -3.64 11.43
C GLU A 92 8.93 -5.13 11.24
N ARG A 93 8.44 -5.73 10.16
CA ARG A 93 8.64 -7.15 9.86
C ARG A 93 8.48 -7.46 8.38
N LYS A 94 8.98 -8.62 7.97
CA LYS A 94 8.64 -9.22 6.68
C LYS A 94 7.19 -9.70 6.68
N LEU A 95 6.47 -9.41 5.61
CA LEU A 95 5.10 -9.86 5.35
C LEU A 95 5.09 -10.70 4.09
N SER A 96 4.43 -11.86 4.15
CA SER A 96 4.11 -12.62 2.95
C SER A 96 3.05 -11.87 2.14
N GLY A 97 3.19 -11.85 0.81
CA GLY A 97 2.21 -11.24 -0.09
C GLY A 97 0.79 -11.71 0.22
N LEU A 98 0.61 -13.02 0.41
CA LEU A 98 -0.68 -13.68 0.70
C LEU A 98 -1.31 -13.29 2.03
N GLN A 99 -0.58 -12.59 2.91
CA GLN A 99 -1.03 -12.23 4.25
C GLN A 99 -1.25 -10.72 4.42
N ILE A 100 -1.00 -9.92 3.38
CA ILE A 100 -1.07 -8.46 3.46
C ILE A 100 -2.47 -7.99 3.86
N SER A 101 -3.51 -8.49 3.20
CA SER A 101 -4.90 -8.11 3.49
C SER A 101 -5.30 -8.45 4.93
N SER A 102 -4.93 -9.64 5.41
CA SER A 102 -5.13 -10.07 6.79
C SER A 102 -4.36 -9.21 7.80
N ALA A 103 -3.10 -8.88 7.50
CA ALA A 103 -2.28 -8.03 8.37
C ALA A 103 -2.88 -6.62 8.50
N ILE A 104 -3.36 -6.03 7.39
CA ILE A 104 -4.03 -4.72 7.40
C ILE A 104 -5.28 -4.76 8.28
N LEU A 105 -6.13 -5.77 8.09
CA LEU A 105 -7.36 -5.92 8.86
C LEU A 105 -7.07 -6.14 10.35
N GLU A 106 -6.11 -7.01 10.67
CA GLU A 106 -5.77 -7.30 12.06
C GLU A 106 -5.27 -6.06 12.78
N GLU A 107 -4.36 -5.29 12.18
CA GLU A 107 -3.68 -4.20 12.85
C GLU A 107 -4.58 -2.98 13.01
N PHE A 108 -5.32 -2.58 11.98
CA PHE A 108 -6.24 -1.44 12.12
C PHE A 108 -7.46 -1.74 13.00
N ILE A 109 -7.86 -3.01 13.14
CA ILE A 109 -9.00 -3.38 14.01
C ILE A 109 -8.55 -3.61 15.45
N ARG A 110 -7.42 -4.31 15.67
CA ARG A 110 -6.98 -4.71 17.02
C ARG A 110 -6.08 -3.68 17.69
N ASN A 111 -5.29 -2.96 16.90
CA ASN A 111 -4.28 -2.01 17.36
C ASN A 111 -4.45 -0.63 16.70
N PRO A 112 -5.65 -0.03 16.69
CA PRO A 112 -5.85 1.28 16.07
C PRO A 112 -5.01 2.36 16.77
N ALA A 113 -4.81 3.49 16.10
CA ALA A 113 -4.41 4.72 16.78
C ALA A 113 -5.51 5.17 17.75
N MET A 114 -5.17 6.05 18.70
CA MET A 114 -6.16 6.65 19.61
C MET A 114 -7.20 7.46 18.83
N GLU A 115 -8.34 7.80 19.45
CA GLU A 115 -9.52 8.38 18.77
C GLU A 115 -9.24 9.60 17.86
N ASN A 116 -8.14 10.33 18.11
CA ASN A 116 -7.74 11.50 17.33
C ASN A 116 -6.43 11.29 16.55
N GLY A 117 -5.88 10.08 16.52
CA GLY A 117 -4.59 9.80 15.88
C GLY A 117 -4.75 9.01 14.59
N SER A 118 -3.75 9.10 13.72
CA SER A 118 -3.68 8.31 12.49
C SER A 118 -2.80 7.08 12.66
N ALA A 119 -3.19 5.98 12.02
CA ALA A 119 -2.40 4.76 11.92
C ALA A 119 -1.94 4.54 10.48
N TYR A 120 -0.70 4.09 10.31
CA TYR A 120 -0.05 3.92 9.02
C TYR A 120 0.55 2.53 8.91
N LEU A 121 0.18 1.80 7.85
CA LEU A 121 0.84 0.56 7.48
C LEU A 121 1.51 0.77 6.11
N GLY A 122 2.83 0.65 6.07
CA GLY A 122 3.59 0.79 4.83
C GLY A 122 4.17 -0.53 4.36
N LEU A 123 4.17 -0.74 3.05
CA LEU A 123 4.77 -1.90 2.38
C LEU A 123 5.81 -1.43 1.37
N TYR A 124 7.03 -1.94 1.49
CA TYR A 124 8.14 -1.59 0.60
C TYR A 124 9.04 -2.79 0.28
N LEU A 125 9.74 -2.75 -0.86
CA LEU A 125 10.65 -3.82 -1.30
C LEU A 125 12.10 -3.53 -0.93
N GLU A 126 12.60 -2.36 -1.31
CA GLU A 126 14.01 -1.97 -1.11
C GLU A 126 14.15 -0.69 -0.29
N SER A 127 13.32 0.33 -0.57
CA SER A 127 13.35 1.63 0.10
C SER A 127 11.94 2.05 0.54
N ALA A 128 11.85 2.70 1.70
CA ALA A 128 10.63 3.35 2.17
C ALA A 128 10.26 4.59 1.35
N ASP A 129 11.11 5.06 0.43
CA ASP A 129 10.71 6.07 -0.56
C ASP A 129 9.80 5.49 -1.65
N ASP A 130 9.90 4.18 -1.91
CA ASP A 130 9.20 3.47 -2.97
C ASP A 130 8.17 2.50 -2.35
N LEU A 131 7.10 3.04 -1.74
CA LEU A 131 6.16 2.26 -0.92
C LEU A 131 4.68 2.38 -1.30
N ILE A 132 3.90 1.44 -0.77
CA ILE A 132 2.44 1.49 -0.69
C ILE A 132 2.07 1.80 0.76
N LEU A 133 1.32 2.86 1.00
CA LEU A 133 0.92 3.32 2.31
C LEU A 133 -0.59 3.21 2.49
N PHE A 134 -0.99 2.43 3.49
CA PHE A 134 -2.35 2.39 4.01
C PHE A 134 -2.42 3.36 5.19
N THR A 135 -3.36 4.29 5.15
CA THR A 135 -3.61 5.20 6.26
C THR A 135 -5.03 5.05 6.74
N TYR A 136 -5.16 4.98 8.05
CA TYR A 136 -6.42 4.89 8.75
C TYR A 136 -6.47 5.96 9.84
N THR A 137 -7.41 6.89 9.71
CA THR A 137 -7.71 7.87 10.75
C THR A 137 -9.13 7.55 11.24
N PRO A 138 -9.29 7.09 12.50
CA PRO A 138 -10.59 6.70 13.05
C PRO A 138 -11.65 7.77 12.83
N ALA A 139 -12.85 7.36 12.41
CA ALA A 139 -14.00 8.22 12.11
C ALA A 139 -13.79 9.29 11.00
N GLU A 140 -12.62 9.38 10.38
CA GLU A 140 -12.34 10.34 9.32
C GLU A 140 -12.24 9.67 7.95
N PHE A 141 -11.18 8.91 7.70
CA PHE A 141 -10.97 8.26 6.40
C PHE A 141 -10.02 7.07 6.43
N PHE A 142 -10.13 6.26 5.39
CA PHE A 142 -9.14 5.27 5.00
C PHE A 142 -8.59 5.62 3.62
N ARG A 143 -7.26 5.57 3.47
CA ARG A 143 -6.57 5.92 2.23
C ARG A 143 -5.51 4.87 1.86
N ILE A 144 -5.41 4.57 0.57
CA ILE A 144 -4.30 3.81 0.01
C ILE A 144 -3.56 4.74 -0.94
N SER A 145 -2.30 5.00 -0.66
CA SER A 145 -1.44 5.89 -1.45
C SER A 145 -0.15 5.19 -1.87
N VAL A 146 0.38 5.56 -3.02
CA VAL A 146 1.60 4.99 -3.59
C VAL A 146 2.63 6.10 -3.76
N HIS A 147 3.88 5.79 -3.46
CA HIS A 147 4.99 6.75 -3.38
C HIS A 147 6.17 6.29 -4.25
N GLY A 148 6.96 7.26 -4.71
CA GLY A 148 8.18 7.03 -5.47
C GLY A 148 7.95 6.23 -6.77
N LYS A 149 8.93 5.39 -7.12
CA LYS A 149 8.92 4.56 -8.34
C LYS A 149 7.77 3.55 -8.37
N MET A 150 7.20 3.22 -7.22
CA MET A 150 6.05 2.32 -7.13
C MET A 150 4.83 2.89 -7.86
N ILE A 151 4.73 4.22 -7.98
CA ILE A 151 3.68 4.92 -8.73
C ILE A 151 3.66 4.45 -10.18
N ASP A 152 4.81 4.45 -10.85
CA ASP A 152 4.90 4.06 -12.27
C ASP A 152 4.65 2.57 -12.47
N ILE A 153 5.13 1.73 -11.54
CA ILE A 153 4.93 0.28 -11.56
C ILE A 153 3.44 -0.06 -11.47
N LEU A 154 2.74 0.50 -10.48
CA LEU A 154 1.31 0.23 -10.28
C LEU A 154 0.45 0.85 -11.38
N LYS A 155 0.76 2.06 -11.85
CA LYS A 155 0.02 2.70 -12.95
C LYS A 155 0.05 1.87 -14.24
N LYS A 156 1.19 1.24 -14.57
CA LYS A 156 1.30 0.35 -15.75
C LYS A 156 0.38 -0.87 -15.60
N LYS A 157 0.40 -1.52 -14.43
CA LYS A 157 -0.50 -2.65 -14.13
C LYS A 157 -1.97 -2.25 -14.23
N MET A 158 -2.35 -1.08 -13.71
CA MET A 158 -3.74 -0.59 -13.74
C MET A 158 -4.27 -0.31 -15.15
N LYS A 159 -3.39 0.11 -16.06
CA LYS A 159 -3.71 0.35 -17.48
C LYS A 159 -3.80 -0.94 -18.31
N GLY A 160 -3.43 -2.09 -17.76
CA GLY A 160 -3.37 -3.36 -18.50
C GLY A 160 -2.25 -3.41 -19.53
N GLU A 161 -1.21 -2.57 -19.39
CA GLU A 161 -0.04 -2.62 -20.26
C GLU A 161 0.81 -3.85 -19.88
N PRO A 162 1.22 -4.69 -20.85
CA PRO A 162 2.06 -5.86 -20.56
C PRO A 162 3.44 -5.43 -20.05
N ASP A 163 3.94 -6.13 -19.02
CA ASP A 163 5.31 -5.96 -18.52
C ASP A 163 6.30 -6.16 -19.67
N GLY A 164 7.01 -5.10 -20.05
CA GLY A 164 7.96 -5.10 -21.17
C GLY A 164 9.20 -5.98 -20.99
N SER A 165 9.24 -6.83 -19.96
CA SER A 165 10.32 -7.79 -19.75
C SER A 165 9.93 -9.16 -20.30
N HIS A 166 10.01 -9.34 -21.62
CA HIS A 166 10.51 -10.55 -22.30
C HIS A 166 10.39 -10.36 -23.82
N ASN A 167 11.46 -9.85 -24.44
CA ASN A 167 11.65 -10.01 -25.87
C ASN A 167 13.12 -10.30 -26.18
N SER A 168 13.43 -11.59 -26.33
CA SER A 168 14.43 -12.06 -27.30
C SER A 168 14.25 -13.58 -27.48
N GLY A 169 13.30 -13.94 -28.33
CA GLY A 169 13.09 -15.33 -28.75
C GLY A 169 12.64 -15.35 -30.20
N GLN A 170 13.55 -15.02 -31.11
CA GLN A 170 13.40 -15.29 -32.54
C GLN A 170 12.88 -16.72 -32.75
N ARG A 171 11.74 -16.87 -33.41
CA ARG A 171 11.44 -18.09 -34.15
C ARG A 171 11.11 -17.71 -35.58
N SER A 172 12.11 -17.95 -36.43
CA SER A 172 12.03 -17.97 -37.88
C SER A 172 10.83 -18.79 -38.33
N ALA A 173 10.05 -18.25 -39.27
CA ALA A 173 9.00 -18.98 -39.96
C ALA A 173 9.60 -20.12 -40.81
N PRO A 174 9.00 -21.32 -40.83
CA PRO A 174 9.34 -22.30 -41.85
C PRO A 174 8.80 -21.81 -43.20
N THR A 175 9.68 -21.69 -44.18
CA THR A 175 9.30 -21.45 -45.57
C THR A 175 8.75 -22.75 -46.14
N SER A 176 7.49 -22.74 -46.55
CA SER A 176 6.89 -23.82 -47.32
C SER A 176 7.10 -23.55 -48.82
N ALA A 177 7.81 -24.47 -49.51
CA ALA A 177 7.59 -24.94 -50.88
C ALA A 177 8.80 -25.78 -51.33
#